data_AF-I7LBK1-F1
#
_entry.id   AF-I7LBK1-F1
#
_cell.length_a   1.000
_cell.length_b   1.000
_cell.length_c   1.000
_cell.angle_alpha   90.00
_cell.angle_beta   90.00
_cell.angle_gamma   90.00
#
_symmetry.space_group_name_H-M   'P 1'
#
loop_
_entity.id
_entity.type
_entity.pdbx_description
1 polymer ?
#
loop_
_entity_poly.entity_id
_entity_poly.type
_entity_poly.pdbx_seq_one_letter_code
_entity_poly.pdbx_strand_id
1 'polypeptide(L)' 'MSTIGTSQEGSGSRIIEDIALRNKTCGVDIQHIGDVAWGIQSPFENIYPLSRAIRGERHTISRMARSINR' A
#
# COMPACT_ATOMS: atom_id res chain seq x y z
N MET A 1 -4.08 -12.54 -6.31
CA MET A 1 -3.07 -11.50 -6.05
C MET A 1 -3.14 -10.48 -7.18
N SER A 2 -3.04 -9.18 -6.89
CA SER A 2 -2.94 -8.11 -7.89
C SER A 2 -1.53 -7.51 -7.89
N THR A 3 -1.25 -6.68 -8.90
CA THR A 3 0.05 -6.00 -9.04
C THR A 3 -0.16 -4.53 -9.36
N ILE A 4 0.51 -3.67 -8.58
CA ILE A 4 0.74 -2.25 -8.89
C ILE A 4 2.14 -2.18 -9.51
N GLY A 5 2.23 -1.72 -10.76
CA GLY A 5 3.50 -1.65 -11.49
C GLY A 5 4.39 -0.50 -11.00
N THR A 6 5.69 -0.62 -11.26
CA THR A 6 6.69 0.41 -10.91
C THR A 6 6.41 1.78 -11.52
N SER A 7 5.80 1.83 -12.71
CA SER A 7 5.36 3.08 -13.32
C SER A 7 4.20 3.77 -12.57
N GLN A 8 3.46 3.02 -11.75
CA GLN A 8 2.29 3.49 -11.02
C GLN A 8 2.60 3.80 -9.55
N GLU A 9 3.54 3.10 -8.93
CA GLU A 9 3.89 3.35 -7.51
C GLU A 9 4.47 4.76 -7.29
N GLY A 10 5.17 5.32 -8.27
CA GLY A 10 5.64 6.71 -8.25
C GLY A 10 4.60 7.76 -8.65
N SER A 11 3.38 7.37 -9.05
CA SER A 11 2.34 8.29 -9.54
C SER A 11 1.61 9.06 -8.42
N GLY A 12 2.07 8.90 -7.17
CA GLY A 12 1.55 9.58 -5.99
C GLY A 12 0.49 8.77 -5.24
N SER A 13 0.34 9.12 -3.96
CA SER A 13 -0.51 8.42 -2.98
C SER A 13 -1.94 8.14 -3.48
N ARG A 14 -2.59 9.11 -4.15
CA ARG A 14 -3.97 8.97 -4.64
C ARG A 14 -4.14 7.84 -5.66
N ILE A 15 -3.17 7.68 -6.57
CA ILE A 15 -3.24 6.64 -7.61
C ILE A 15 -3.14 5.25 -6.97
N ILE A 16 -2.30 5.12 -5.94
CA ILE A 16 -2.15 3.88 -5.19
C ILE A 16 -3.45 3.53 -4.45
N GLU A 17 -4.09 4.50 -3.82
CA GLU A 17 -5.38 4.28 -3.14
C GLU A 17 -6.47 3.83 -4.11
N ASP A 18 -6.58 4.49 -5.27
CA ASP A 18 -7.57 4.14 -6.29
C ASP A 18 -7.36 2.72 -6.82
N ILE A 19 -6.11 2.32 -7.09
CA ILE A 19 -5.80 0.95 -7.53
C ILE A 19 -6.07 -0.06 -6.41
N ALA A 20 -5.70 0.26 -5.17
CA ALA A 20 -5.92 -0.58 -4.01
C ALA A 20 -7.41 -0.87 -3.78
N LEU A 21 -8.25 0.16 -3.86
CA LEU A 21 -9.70 0.03 -3.73
C LEU A 21 -10.31 -0.78 -4.87
N ARG A 22 -9.88 -0.55 -6.12
CA ARG A 22 -10.32 -1.37 -7.27
C ARG A 22 -9.98 -2.84 -7.07
N ASN A 23 -8.73 -3.14 -6.70
CA ASN A 23 -8.31 -4.51 -6.45
C ASN A 23 -9.11 -5.14 -5.30
N LYS A 24 -9.38 -4.39 -4.23
CA LYS A 24 -10.20 -4.85 -3.10
C LYS A 24 -11.64 -5.17 -3.53
N THR A 25 -12.24 -4.31 -4.35
CA THR A 25 -13.57 -4.54 -4.94
C THR A 25 -13.61 -5.80 -5.80
N CYS A 26 -12.53 -6.09 -6.54
CA CYS A 26 -12.38 -7.32 -7.31
C CYS A 26 -12.13 -8.58 -6.45
N GLY A 27 -12.15 -8.47 -5.12
CA GLY A 27 -11.93 -9.61 -4.22
C GLY A 27 -10.45 -9.99 -4.07
N VAL A 28 -9.51 -9.08 -4.35
CA VAL A 28 -8.09 -9.37 -4.20
C VAL A 28 -7.67 -9.30 -2.73
N ASP A 29 -7.17 -10.42 -2.22
CA ASP A 29 -6.68 -10.52 -0.83
C ASP A 29 -5.23 -10.09 -0.64
N ILE A 30 -4.40 -10.22 -1.69
CA ILE A 30 -2.97 -9.88 -1.65
C ILE A 30 -2.62 -8.85 -2.72
N GLN A 31 -2.07 -7.72 -2.28
CA GLN A 31 -1.60 -6.62 -3.12
C GLN A 31 -0.07 -6.72 -3.27
N HIS A 32 0.41 -6.83 -4.50
CA HIS A 32 1.82 -6.61 -4.81
C HIS A 32 2.02 -5.16 -5.26
N ILE A 33 3.04 -4.50 -4.73
CA ILE A 33 3.52 -3.18 -5.17
C ILE A 33 5.01 -3.31 -5.46
N GLY A 34 5.53 -2.53 -6.39
CA GLY A 34 6.91 -2.59 -6.84
C GLY A 34 7.93 -2.27 -5.75
N ASP A 35 9.20 -2.30 -6.15
CA ASP A 35 10.36 -2.19 -5.27
C ASP A 35 10.95 -0.77 -5.19
N VAL A 36 10.38 0.24 -5.88
CA VAL A 36 10.90 1.63 -5.85
C VAL A 36 10.88 2.26 -4.45
N ALA A 37 10.05 1.72 -3.54
CA ALA A 37 10.04 2.12 -2.13
C ALA A 37 11.43 2.00 -1.45
N TRP A 38 12.32 1.16 -1.96
CA TRP A 38 13.60 0.84 -1.32
C TRP A 38 14.74 1.73 -1.82
N GLY A 39 14.66 3.02 -1.48
CA GLY A 39 15.77 3.98 -1.65
C GLY A 39 15.48 5.17 -2.57
N ILE A 40 14.34 5.16 -3.28
CA ILE A 40 13.94 6.27 -4.17
C ILE A 40 12.66 6.94 -3.67
N GLN A 41 11.66 6.17 -3.24
CA GLN A 41 10.37 6.70 -2.77
C GLN A 41 10.09 6.35 -1.32
N SER A 42 9.59 7.32 -0.55
CA SER A 42 9.21 7.10 0.84
C SER A 42 8.10 6.04 0.98
N PRO A 43 8.21 5.10 1.93
CA PRO A 43 7.13 4.18 2.32
C PRO A 43 5.80 4.88 2.66
N PHE A 44 5.85 6.15 3.06
CA PHE A 44 4.68 6.96 3.36
C PHE A 44 3.92 7.44 2.13
N GLU A 45 4.55 7.44 0.96
CA GLU A 45 3.92 7.78 -0.33
C GLU A 45 3.44 6.53 -1.08
N ASN A 46 3.70 5.32 -0.57
CA ASN A 46 3.28 4.07 -1.24
C ASN A 46 2.61 3.02 -0.33
N ILE A 47 3.35 2.36 0.56
CA ILE A 47 2.86 1.27 1.41
C ILE A 47 1.84 1.80 2.42
N TYR A 48 2.05 3.01 2.94
CA TYR A 48 1.11 3.66 3.84
C TYR A 48 -0.25 3.93 3.19
N PRO A 49 -0.37 4.65 2.05
CA PRO A 49 -1.65 4.87 1.38
C PRO A 49 -2.30 3.56 0.93
N LEU A 50 -1.52 2.59 0.41
CA LEU A 50 -2.01 1.25 0.08
C LEU A 50 -2.66 0.57 1.29
N SER A 51 -1.97 0.56 2.44
CA SER A 51 -2.49 0.02 3.69
C SER A 51 -3.73 0.78 4.13
N ARG A 52 -3.67 2.12 4.20
CA ARG A 52 -4.80 2.93 4.66
C ARG A 52 -6.05 2.69 3.84
N ALA A 53 -5.93 2.61 2.51
CA ALA A 53 -7.05 2.35 1.60
C ALA A 53 -7.74 1.01 1.86
N ILE A 54 -7.00 -0.08 2.05
CA ILE A 54 -7.58 -1.44 2.14
C ILE A 54 -8.08 -1.82 3.54
N ARG A 55 -7.48 -1.26 4.60
CA ARG A 55 -7.75 -1.68 6.00
C ARG A 55 -8.11 -0.51 6.94
N GLY A 56 -8.08 0.73 6.46
CA GLY A 56 -8.33 1.92 7.27
C GLY A 56 -7.13 2.37 8.10
N GLU A 57 -7.22 3.60 8.60
CA GLU A 57 -6.12 4.27 9.31
C GLU A 57 -5.77 3.60 10.64
N ARG A 58 -6.78 3.34 11.49
CA ARG A 58 -6.58 2.67 12.79
C ARG A 58 -5.80 1.36 12.66
N HIS A 59 -6.16 0.53 11.69
CA HIS A 59 -5.52 -0.77 11.48
C HIS A 59 -4.12 -0.65 10.88
N THR A 60 -3.92 0.34 9.99
CA THR A 60 -2.62 0.66 9.41
C THR A 60 -1.62 1.09 10.47
N ILE A 61 -1.98 2.09 11.29
CA ILE A 61 -1.11 2.60 12.37
C ILE A 61 -0.82 1.49 13.38
N SER A 62 -1.83 0.73 13.80
CA SER A 62 -1.65 -0.37 14.74
C SER A 62 -0.66 -1.42 14.24
N ARG A 63 -0.67 -1.76 12.95
CA ARG A 63 0.29 -2.71 12.34
C ARG A 63 1.70 -2.15 12.27
N MET A 64 1.85 -0.86 11.94
CA MET A 64 3.17 -0.21 11.83
C MET A 64 3.82 0.04 13.18
N ALA A 65 3.04 0.38 14.22
CA ALA A 65 3.55 0.65 15.56
C ALA A 65 3.74 -0.62 16.41
N ARG A 66 3.39 -1.79 15.88
CA ARG A 66 3.51 -3.04 16.63
C ARG A 66 4.98 -3.46 16.71
N SER A 67 5.51 -3.53 17.93
CA SER A 67 6.82 -4.15 18.19
C SER A 67 6.92 -5.52 17.53
N ILE A 68 8.10 -5.78 16.96
CA ILE A 68 8.47 -7.05 16.33
C ILE A 68 8.65 -8.19 17.35
N ASN A 69 8.84 -7.85 18.64
CA ASN A 69 9.05 -8.81 19.73
C ASN A 69 7.73 -9.15 20.47
N ARG A 70 6.60 -9.15 19.77
CA ARG A 70 5.26 -9.46 20.33
C ARG A 70 4.74 -10.78 19.83
#